data_AF-A0A937V9H9-F1
#
_entry.id   AF-A0A937V9H9-F1
#
_cell.length_a   1.000
_cell.length_b   1.000
_cell.length_c   1.000
_cell.angle_alpha   90.00
_cell.angle_beta   90.00
_cell.angle_gamma   90.00
#
_symmetry.space_group_name_H-M   'P 1'
#
loop_
_entity.id
_entity.type
_entity.pdbx_description
1 polymer ?
#
loop_
_entity_poly.entity_id
_entity_poly.type
_entity_poly.pdbx_seq_one_letter_code
_entity_poly.pdbx_strand_id
1 'polypeptide(L)'
;MRASWVRIVGLVVALGAVLAAAAILGGRASASSVPAADRLAIRQATAQTVERLLAQIQQGETRRVIVQLDLSTTPESKLPRSKVQAQRDRIARAQERLLSMPGVAAGHPVRRLTTRPVILLEVDATLLEALAARGDVLSITEDVPVPPVLAQSVPLIGADVAWVTGFTGAGWAVAILDTGVDKTHPFMSGKVIAEACFSSTGGGSTAFCAYGSEASGAGAPCNLAGTDCAHGTHVAGIAAGNNGSLFGVAKDASIIAIQVFSRFDSEAYCGVGEAPCALSWTYDQLHALEWLYLKREVLPIAAANLSLGGGSYTSACDANPIYADYAAVVAQLADDGIAT
;
A
#
# COMPACT_ATOMS: atom_id res chain seq x y z
N MET A 1 5.03 11.54 -71.53
CA MET A 1 6.05 12.56 -71.86
C MET A 1 6.78 12.85 -70.53
N ARG A 2 8.09 12.57 -70.33
CA ARG A 2 9.28 13.33 -70.79
C ARG A 2 9.06 14.85 -70.68
N ALA A 3 9.89 15.72 -70.07
CA ALA A 3 11.21 15.62 -69.39
C ALA A 3 11.50 17.00 -68.69
N SER A 4 12.57 17.29 -67.92
CA SER A 4 13.40 16.54 -66.94
C SER A 4 14.54 17.47 -66.42
N TRP A 5 15.06 17.23 -65.20
CA TRP A 5 16.29 17.80 -64.58
C TRP A 5 16.37 19.28 -64.18
N VAL A 6 16.77 19.52 -62.92
CA VAL A 6 18.02 20.23 -62.58
C VAL A 6 18.76 19.40 -61.52
N ARG A 7 20.09 19.28 -61.64
CA ARG A 7 20.98 18.63 -60.66
C ARG A 7 21.72 19.69 -59.86
N ILE A 8 21.90 19.45 -58.57
CA ILE A 8 23.05 19.97 -57.81
C ILE A 8 23.72 18.75 -57.15
N VAL A 9 25.04 18.65 -57.32
CA VAL A 9 25.89 17.54 -56.82
C VAL A 9 27.12 18.15 -56.16
N GLY A 10 27.54 17.57 -55.03
CA GLY A 10 28.66 18.01 -54.20
C GLY A 10 28.16 18.48 -52.83
N LEU A 11 28.69 18.00 -51.69
CA LEU A 11 30.01 17.41 -51.47
C LEU A 11 29.95 16.05 -50.73
N VAL A 12 30.96 15.22 -50.94
CA VAL A 12 31.15 13.92 -50.26
C VAL A 12 31.79 14.12 -48.89
N VAL A 13 31.23 13.47 -47.86
CA VAL A 13 31.99 13.02 -46.68
C VAL A 13 31.67 11.56 -46.47
N ALA A 14 32.68 10.69 -46.54
CA ALA A 14 32.56 9.26 -46.32
C ALA A 14 33.28 8.88 -45.02
N LEU A 15 32.63 8.13 -44.13
CA LEU A 15 33.29 7.39 -43.05
C LEU A 15 32.36 6.36 -42.39
N GLY A 16 32.84 5.12 -42.29
CA GLY A 16 32.47 4.17 -41.23
C GLY A 16 31.12 3.46 -41.33
N ALA A 17 31.13 2.23 -41.88
CA ALA A 17 30.06 1.27 -41.62
C ALA A 17 30.32 0.51 -40.31
N VAL A 18 29.33 0.44 -39.42
CA VAL A 18 29.23 -0.61 -38.38
C VAL A 18 27.78 -1.08 -38.29
N LEU A 19 27.52 -2.29 -38.82
CA LEU A 19 26.29 -3.03 -38.55
C LEU A 19 26.38 -3.65 -37.16
N ALA A 20 25.84 -2.97 -36.15
CA ALA A 20 25.68 -3.54 -34.82
C ALA A 20 24.45 -4.46 -34.79
N ALA A 21 24.67 -5.77 -34.85
CA ALA A 21 23.62 -6.75 -34.60
C ALA A 21 23.19 -6.64 -33.12
N ALA A 22 21.97 -6.16 -32.88
CA ALA A 22 21.39 -6.11 -31.54
C ALA A 22 21.07 -7.53 -31.07
N ALA A 23 22.02 -8.15 -30.35
CA ALA A 23 21.77 -9.40 -29.65
C ALA A 23 20.68 -9.16 -28.59
N ILE A 24 19.54 -9.84 -28.73
CA ILE A 24 18.49 -9.86 -27.71
C ILE A 24 19.01 -10.72 -26.54
N LEU A 25 19.82 -10.10 -25.70
CA LEU A 25 20.16 -10.61 -24.38
C LEU A 25 18.89 -10.56 -23.53
N GLY A 26 18.17 -11.68 -23.50
CA GLY A 26 17.02 -11.86 -22.63
C GLY A 26 17.42 -11.62 -21.18
N GLY A 27 17.10 -10.44 -20.66
CA GLY A 27 17.36 -10.07 -19.28
C GLY A 27 16.72 -11.11 -18.36
N ARG A 28 17.54 -11.84 -17.62
CA ARG A 28 17.03 -12.65 -16.51
C ARG A 28 16.44 -11.67 -15.51
N ALA A 29 15.13 -11.78 -15.24
CA ALA A 29 14.54 -11.17 -14.07
C ALA A 29 15.26 -11.72 -12.83
N SER A 30 16.19 -10.93 -12.29
CA SER A 30 16.92 -11.28 -11.08
C SER A 30 15.95 -11.25 -9.92
N ALA A 31 15.88 -12.35 -9.17
CA ALA A 31 15.19 -12.35 -7.89
C ALA A 31 15.84 -11.30 -6.99
N SER A 32 15.03 -10.47 -6.35
CA SER A 32 15.51 -9.51 -5.35
C SER A 32 15.80 -10.28 -4.07
N SER A 33 17.02 -10.82 -3.97
CA SER A 33 17.56 -11.28 -2.70
C SER A 33 18.08 -10.06 -1.95
N VAL A 34 17.49 -9.75 -0.79
CA VAL A 34 18.05 -8.76 0.16
C VAL A 34 19.53 -9.08 0.38
N PRO A 35 20.46 -8.13 0.13
CA PRO A 35 21.90 -8.32 0.32
C PRO A 35 22.27 -8.83 1.72
N ALA A 36 23.37 -9.59 1.82
CA ALA A 36 23.75 -10.23 3.08
C ALA A 36 24.07 -9.24 4.22
N ALA A 37 24.60 -8.05 3.90
CA ALA A 37 24.83 -6.98 4.86
C ALA A 37 23.49 -6.43 5.39
N ASP A 38 22.54 -6.15 4.49
CA ASP A 38 21.23 -5.63 4.82
C ASP A 38 20.43 -6.65 5.68
N ARG A 39 20.53 -7.94 5.38
CA ARG A 39 19.96 -9.01 6.23
C ARG A 39 20.52 -9.00 7.66
N LEU A 40 21.81 -8.71 7.84
CA LEU A 40 22.42 -8.63 9.18
C LEU A 40 21.86 -7.43 9.95
N ALA A 41 21.77 -6.26 9.31
CA ALA A 41 21.17 -5.07 9.91
C ALA A 41 19.69 -5.28 10.28
N ILE A 42 18.91 -5.90 9.38
CA ILE A 42 17.50 -6.26 9.61
C ILE A 42 17.36 -7.21 10.79
N ARG A 43 18.21 -8.25 10.89
CA ARG A 43 18.18 -9.20 12.03
C ARG A 43 18.57 -8.53 13.35
N GLN A 44 19.50 -7.56 13.34
CA GLN A 44 19.85 -6.76 14.53
C GLN A 44 18.68 -5.86 14.99
N ALA A 45 18.05 -5.12 14.07
CA ALA A 45 16.87 -4.30 14.37
C ALA A 45 15.68 -5.14 14.85
N THR A 46 15.53 -6.35 14.30
CA THR A 46 14.53 -7.33 14.74
C THR A 46 14.79 -7.79 16.17
N ALA A 47 16.03 -8.13 16.52
CA ALA A 47 16.39 -8.52 17.89
C ALA A 47 16.07 -7.42 18.92
N GLN A 48 16.39 -6.16 18.61
CA GLN A 48 16.05 -5.00 19.45
C GLN A 48 14.53 -4.81 19.58
N THR A 49 13.78 -5.05 18.50
CA THR A 49 12.31 -4.96 18.52
C THR A 49 11.70 -6.05 19.37
N VAL A 50 12.18 -7.28 19.25
CA VAL A 50 11.77 -8.43 20.06
C VAL A 50 12.06 -8.19 21.55
N GLU A 51 13.27 -7.76 21.90
CA GLU A 51 13.66 -7.44 23.28
C GLU A 51 12.74 -6.38 23.91
N ARG A 52 12.48 -5.29 23.18
CA ARG A 52 11.56 -4.23 23.62
C ARG A 52 10.13 -4.75 23.83
N LEU A 53 9.61 -5.54 22.89
CA LEU A 53 8.25 -6.08 22.96
C LEU A 53 8.10 -7.09 24.11
N LEU A 54 9.09 -7.96 24.34
CA LEU A 54 9.10 -8.89 25.47
C LEU A 54 9.11 -8.17 26.82
N ALA A 55 9.81 -7.03 26.92
CA ALA A 55 9.77 -6.18 28.12
C ALA A 55 8.43 -5.44 28.31
N GLN A 56 7.56 -5.39 27.28
CA GLN A 56 6.28 -4.69 27.30
C GLN A 56 5.06 -5.63 27.41
N ILE A 57 5.17 -6.91 27.04
CA ILE A 57 4.08 -7.89 27.11
C ILE A 57 3.90 -8.37 28.56
N GLN A 58 2.76 -8.04 29.16
CA GLN A 58 2.38 -8.59 30.47
C GLN A 58 1.71 -9.97 30.32
N GLN A 59 1.57 -10.71 31.43
CA GLN A 59 0.97 -12.04 31.40
C GLN A 59 -0.47 -12.00 30.89
N GLY A 60 -0.74 -12.69 29.77
CA GLY A 60 -2.05 -12.74 29.13
C GLY A 60 -2.31 -11.61 28.13
N GLU A 61 -1.35 -10.70 27.90
CA GLU A 61 -1.42 -9.73 26.81
C GLU A 61 -0.85 -10.29 25.50
N THR A 62 -1.35 -9.75 24.38
CA THR A 62 -0.75 -9.93 23.06
C THR A 62 -0.23 -8.60 22.51
N ARG A 63 0.62 -8.66 21.48
CA ARG A 63 0.98 -7.53 20.61
C ARG A 63 0.76 -7.91 19.16
N ARG A 64 0.36 -6.93 18.34
CA ARG A 64 0.29 -7.10 16.88
C ARG A 64 1.69 -6.94 16.29
N VAL A 65 2.12 -7.93 15.53
CA VAL A 65 3.41 -7.92 14.84
C VAL A 65 3.26 -8.30 13.38
N ILE A 66 4.01 -7.60 12.54
CA ILE A 66 4.22 -7.92 11.13
C ILE A 66 5.49 -8.75 11.03
N VAL A 67 5.36 -9.95 10.49
CA VAL A 67 6.45 -10.92 10.32
C VAL A 67 6.75 -11.08 8.83
N GLN A 68 7.98 -10.77 8.43
CA GLN A 68 8.49 -10.98 7.08
C GLN A 68 9.34 -12.25 7.06
N LEU A 69 9.09 -13.17 6.12
CA LEU A 69 9.90 -14.39 5.97
C LEU A 69 11.14 -14.15 5.11
N ASP A 70 12.21 -14.89 5.39
CA ASP A 70 13.42 -14.91 4.56
C ASP A 70 13.18 -15.75 3.29
N LEU A 71 12.44 -15.16 2.34
CA LEU A 71 12.11 -15.75 1.05
C LEU A 71 12.35 -14.76 -0.08
N SER A 72 13.30 -15.06 -0.97
CA SER A 72 13.58 -14.21 -2.13
C SER A 72 12.42 -14.22 -3.14
N THR A 73 11.93 -13.03 -3.45
CA THR A 73 10.85 -12.74 -4.41
C THR A 73 11.35 -11.74 -5.46
N THR A 74 10.55 -11.54 -6.51
CA THR A 74 10.70 -10.45 -7.48
C THR A 74 9.41 -9.63 -7.43
N PRO A 75 9.44 -8.29 -7.45
CA PRO A 75 8.22 -7.49 -7.62
C PRO A 75 7.45 -7.99 -8.85
N GLU A 76 6.13 -8.16 -8.73
CA GLU A 76 5.36 -8.81 -9.80
C GLU A 76 5.32 -7.98 -11.09
N SER A 77 5.48 -6.66 -11.00
CA SER A 77 5.70 -5.71 -12.10
C SER A 77 6.94 -6.05 -12.95
N LYS A 78 7.94 -6.69 -12.33
CA LYS A 78 9.22 -7.07 -12.93
C LYS A 78 9.31 -8.58 -13.19
N LEU A 79 8.23 -9.33 -12.96
CA LEU A 79 8.16 -10.78 -13.10
C LEU A 79 7.31 -11.16 -14.33
N PRO A 80 7.79 -12.05 -15.22
CA PRO A 80 6.97 -12.53 -16.34
C PRO A 80 5.67 -13.17 -15.82
N ARG A 81 4.51 -12.82 -16.41
CA ARG A 81 3.18 -13.30 -16.00
C ARG A 81 3.11 -14.83 -15.75
N SER A 82 3.79 -15.62 -16.58
CA SER A 82 3.87 -17.09 -16.44
C SER A 82 4.58 -17.59 -15.17
N LYS A 83 5.31 -16.73 -14.46
CA LYS A 83 6.00 -17.05 -13.19
C LYS A 83 5.28 -16.52 -11.94
N VAL A 84 4.28 -15.64 -12.10
CA VAL A 84 3.56 -15.00 -10.98
C VAL A 84 2.95 -16.03 -10.06
N GLN A 85 2.15 -16.97 -10.59
CA GLN A 85 1.53 -18.01 -9.77
C GLN A 85 2.57 -18.87 -9.04
N ALA A 86 3.63 -19.30 -9.72
CA ALA A 86 4.69 -20.11 -9.11
C ALA A 86 5.44 -19.37 -7.97
N GLN A 87 5.52 -18.04 -8.02
CA GLN A 87 6.03 -17.22 -6.91
C GLN A 87 5.02 -17.15 -5.76
N ARG A 88 3.75 -16.84 -6.03
CA ARG A 88 2.68 -16.80 -5.02
C ARG A 88 2.55 -18.14 -4.29
N ASP A 89 2.64 -19.26 -5.01
CA ASP A 89 2.63 -20.60 -4.43
C ASP A 89 3.84 -20.87 -3.50
N ARG A 90 5.02 -20.32 -3.81
CA ARG A 90 6.21 -20.39 -2.94
C ARG A 90 6.01 -19.56 -1.67
N ILE A 91 5.43 -18.37 -1.81
CA ILE A 91 5.10 -17.47 -0.70
C ILE A 91 4.08 -18.14 0.22
N ALA A 92 2.95 -18.60 -0.31
CA ALA A 92 1.90 -19.29 0.44
C ALA A 92 2.46 -20.50 1.19
N ARG A 93 3.21 -21.38 0.51
CA ARG A 93 3.86 -22.54 1.18
C ARG A 93 4.86 -22.15 2.26
N ALA A 94 5.51 -20.99 2.18
CA ALA A 94 6.39 -20.50 3.24
C ALA A 94 5.58 -19.98 4.44
N GLN A 95 4.52 -19.21 4.18
CA GLN A 95 3.61 -18.73 5.21
C GLN A 95 2.94 -19.89 5.96
N GLU A 96 2.41 -20.91 5.27
CA GLU A 96 1.81 -22.10 5.92
C GLU A 96 2.76 -22.82 6.90
N ARG A 97 4.08 -22.86 6.64
CA ARG A 97 5.08 -23.45 7.56
C ARG A 97 5.38 -22.62 8.80
N LEU A 98 5.03 -21.34 8.78
CA LEU A 98 5.03 -20.51 9.98
C LEU A 98 3.69 -20.63 10.70
N LEU A 99 2.59 -20.61 9.96
CA LEU A 99 1.24 -20.73 10.52
C LEU A 99 0.96 -22.08 11.19
N SER A 100 1.70 -23.14 10.84
CA SER A 100 1.63 -24.44 11.51
C SER A 100 2.36 -24.52 12.86
N MET A 101 2.88 -23.42 13.40
CA MET A 101 3.50 -23.40 14.73
C MET A 101 2.47 -23.46 15.86
N PRO A 102 2.77 -24.15 16.98
CA PRO A 102 1.98 -24.02 18.20
C PRO A 102 1.84 -22.55 18.65
N GLY A 103 0.66 -22.17 19.12
CA GLY A 103 0.35 -20.80 19.55
C GLY A 103 -0.09 -19.85 18.42
N VAL A 104 0.29 -20.11 17.16
CA VAL A 104 -0.21 -19.29 16.03
C VAL A 104 -1.71 -19.53 15.85
N ALA A 105 -2.44 -18.45 15.57
CA ALA A 105 -3.90 -18.45 15.39
C ALA A 105 -4.71 -18.95 16.61
N ALA A 106 -4.17 -18.82 17.83
CA ALA A 106 -4.83 -19.20 19.09
C ALA A 106 -6.02 -18.27 19.47
N GLY A 107 -7.03 -18.18 18.60
CA GLY A 107 -8.20 -17.31 18.75
C GLY A 107 -8.11 -15.97 18.01
N HIS A 108 -6.92 -15.58 17.52
CA HIS A 108 -6.68 -14.29 16.88
C HIS A 108 -6.68 -14.37 15.35
N PRO A 109 -7.17 -13.35 14.61
CA PRO A 109 -7.18 -13.35 13.15
C PRO A 109 -5.76 -13.31 12.57
N VAL A 110 -5.41 -14.31 11.77
CA VAL A 110 -4.21 -14.25 10.90
C VAL A 110 -4.55 -13.47 9.63
N ARG A 111 -3.60 -12.64 9.17
CA ARG A 111 -3.62 -12.05 7.81
C ARG A 111 -2.27 -12.29 7.13
N ARG A 112 -2.29 -12.38 5.81
CA ARG A 112 -1.09 -12.58 4.98
C ARG A 112 -1.22 -11.83 3.67
N LEU A 113 -0.08 -11.36 3.16
CA LEU A 113 0.02 -10.83 1.80
C LEU A 113 0.20 -11.98 0.79
N THR A 114 -0.29 -11.76 -0.43
CA THR A 114 -0.31 -12.71 -1.55
C THR A 114 0.95 -12.61 -2.41
N THR A 115 1.38 -11.38 -2.70
CA THR A 115 2.53 -11.06 -3.55
C THR A 115 3.85 -10.99 -2.76
N ARG A 116 3.76 -10.96 -1.42
CA ARG A 116 4.89 -10.80 -0.49
C ARG A 116 4.84 -11.79 0.68
N PRO A 117 5.99 -12.25 1.19
CA PRO A 117 6.07 -13.21 2.29
C PRO A 117 5.90 -12.54 3.66
N VAL A 118 4.80 -11.78 3.81
CA VAL A 118 4.49 -10.99 5.00
C VAL A 118 3.21 -11.54 5.66
N ILE A 119 3.19 -11.58 6.99
CA ILE A 119 2.10 -12.11 7.81
C ILE A 119 1.86 -11.14 8.97
N LEU A 120 0.60 -10.79 9.25
CA LEU A 120 0.20 -10.17 10.52
C LEU A 120 -0.21 -11.26 11.50
N LEU A 121 0.34 -11.19 12.71
CA LEU A 121 0.00 -12.05 13.84
C LEU A 121 -0.27 -11.20 15.08
N GLU A 122 -1.12 -11.72 15.97
CA GLU A 122 -1.08 -11.36 17.38
C GLU A 122 -0.29 -12.42 18.14
N VAL A 123 0.66 -11.97 18.95
CA VAL A 123 1.65 -12.82 19.63
C VAL A 123 1.69 -12.49 21.11
N ASP A 124 1.75 -13.52 21.95
CA ASP A 124 2.20 -13.40 23.33
C ASP A 124 3.74 -13.46 23.40
N ALA A 125 4.31 -13.38 24.59
CA ALA A 125 5.76 -13.45 24.78
C ALA A 125 6.35 -14.79 24.27
N THR A 126 5.67 -15.91 24.53
CA THR A 126 6.13 -17.25 24.15
C THR A 126 6.18 -17.43 22.64
N LEU A 127 5.16 -16.99 21.91
CA LEU A 127 5.12 -17.04 20.46
C LEU A 127 6.11 -16.05 19.84
N LEU A 128 6.29 -14.86 20.43
CA LEU A 128 7.26 -13.88 19.98
C LEU A 128 8.71 -14.42 20.07
N GLU A 129 9.09 -15.05 21.18
CA GLU A 129 10.37 -15.75 21.34
C GLU A 129 10.52 -16.88 20.31
N ALA A 130 9.49 -17.71 20.15
CA ALA A 130 9.49 -18.82 19.21
C ALA A 130 9.61 -18.38 17.74
N LEU A 131 9.05 -17.23 17.37
CA LEU A 131 9.21 -16.62 16.05
C LEU A 131 10.61 -16.04 15.86
N ALA A 132 11.15 -15.34 16.86
CA ALA A 132 12.49 -14.74 16.81
C ALA A 132 13.60 -15.80 16.67
N ALA A 133 13.39 -17.00 17.21
CA ALA A 133 14.32 -18.13 17.08
C ALA A 133 14.35 -18.78 15.67
N ARG A 134 13.47 -18.40 14.74
CA ARG A 134 13.37 -19.05 13.42
C ARG A 134 14.41 -18.55 12.41
N GLY A 135 15.07 -19.50 11.76
CA GLY A 135 16.00 -19.20 10.66
C GLY A 135 15.33 -18.62 9.41
N ASP A 136 14.05 -18.94 9.16
CA ASP A 136 13.26 -18.50 7.99
C ASP A 136 12.37 -17.27 8.26
N VAL A 137 12.48 -16.65 9.44
CA VAL A 137 11.99 -15.28 9.69
C VAL A 137 13.12 -14.31 9.35
N LEU A 138 12.82 -13.29 8.54
CA LEU A 138 13.74 -12.21 8.20
C LEU A 138 13.60 -11.05 9.17
N SER A 139 12.36 -10.59 9.43
CA SER A 139 12.07 -9.52 10.38
C SER A 139 10.78 -9.71 11.15
N ILE A 140 10.73 -9.08 12.33
CA ILE A 140 9.54 -8.90 13.16
C ILE A 140 9.48 -7.42 13.53
N THR A 141 8.39 -6.74 13.16
CA THR A 141 8.12 -5.35 13.52
C THR A 141 6.78 -5.23 14.21
N GLU A 142 6.65 -4.34 15.19
CA GLU A 142 5.35 -4.00 15.77
C GLU A 142 4.44 -3.35 14.71
N ASP A 143 3.18 -3.77 14.64
CA ASP A 143 2.16 -3.08 13.86
C ASP A 143 1.70 -1.87 14.69
N VAL A 144 2.01 -0.65 14.24
CA VAL A 144 1.70 0.59 14.96
C VAL A 144 0.61 1.36 14.19
N PRO A 145 -0.41 1.92 14.86
CA PRO A 145 -1.48 2.64 14.19
C PRO A 145 -1.18 4.14 14.09
N VAL A 146 -1.66 4.78 13.03
CA VAL A 146 -1.44 6.21 12.74
C VAL A 146 -2.76 6.97 12.51
N PRO A 147 -2.82 8.29 12.84
CA PRO A 147 -4.01 9.13 12.61
C PRO A 147 -4.17 9.53 11.13
N PRO A 148 -5.34 10.08 10.74
CA PRO A 148 -5.48 10.78 9.47
C PRO A 148 -4.69 12.10 9.49
N VAL A 149 -4.22 12.55 8.33
CA VAL A 149 -3.52 13.84 8.17
C VAL A 149 -3.96 14.57 6.91
N LEU A 150 -4.37 15.83 7.04
CA LEU A 150 -4.72 16.69 5.92
C LEU A 150 -3.48 17.39 5.35
N ALA A 151 -3.12 17.07 4.11
CA ALA A 151 -2.27 17.94 3.31
C ALA A 151 -3.11 19.05 2.67
N GLN A 152 -2.85 20.31 3.03
CA GLN A 152 -3.50 21.46 2.38
C GLN A 152 -2.80 21.79 1.05
N SER A 153 -3.47 21.58 -0.09
CA SER A 153 -3.48 22.56 -1.21
C SER A 153 -4.22 22.05 -2.46
N VAL A 154 -5.14 22.87 -2.98
CA VAL A 154 -5.72 22.74 -4.33
C VAL A 154 -5.38 23.95 -5.22
N PRO A 155 -5.39 25.21 -4.72
CA PRO A 155 -5.05 26.37 -5.56
C PRO A 155 -3.58 26.46 -5.99
N LEU A 156 -2.67 25.76 -5.30
CA LEU A 156 -1.22 25.85 -5.54
C LEU A 156 -0.69 24.88 -6.61
N ILE A 157 -1.51 23.94 -7.09
CA ILE A 157 -1.09 22.87 -8.01
C ILE A 157 -1.55 23.08 -9.48
N GLY A 158 -2.20 24.21 -9.80
CA GLY A 158 -2.57 24.56 -11.19
C GLY A 158 -3.65 23.67 -11.82
N ALA A 159 -4.57 23.13 -11.02
CA ALA A 159 -5.64 22.23 -11.48
C ALA A 159 -6.56 22.87 -12.54
N ASP A 160 -6.76 24.17 -12.48
CA ASP A 160 -7.51 24.97 -13.45
C ASP A 160 -6.88 24.94 -14.86
N VAL A 161 -5.54 24.99 -14.94
CA VAL A 161 -4.81 24.88 -16.22
C VAL A 161 -4.93 23.49 -16.84
N ALA A 162 -4.99 22.44 -16.01
CA ALA A 162 -5.21 21.06 -16.48
C ALA A 162 -6.61 20.88 -17.12
N TRP A 163 -7.65 21.51 -16.55
CA TRP A 163 -9.00 21.46 -17.11
C TRP A 163 -9.11 22.19 -18.44
N VAL A 164 -8.51 23.39 -18.54
CA VAL A 164 -8.50 24.19 -19.79
C VAL A 164 -7.77 23.46 -20.93
N THR A 165 -6.80 22.60 -20.59
CA THR A 165 -6.08 21.75 -21.56
C THR A 165 -6.76 20.40 -21.83
N GLY A 166 -7.94 20.15 -21.26
CA GLY A 166 -8.79 18.97 -21.55
C GLY A 166 -8.55 17.76 -20.63
N PHE A 167 -7.67 17.86 -19.64
CA PHE A 167 -7.40 16.78 -18.70
C PHE A 167 -8.29 16.89 -17.46
N THR A 168 -9.27 16.00 -17.33
CA THR A 168 -10.26 16.03 -16.24
C THR A 168 -10.31 14.74 -15.40
N GLY A 169 -9.49 13.75 -15.74
CA GLY A 169 -9.47 12.42 -15.10
C GLY A 169 -10.51 11.42 -15.62
N ALA A 170 -11.31 11.79 -16.63
CA ALA A 170 -12.30 10.89 -17.23
C ALA A 170 -11.70 9.54 -17.66
N GLY A 171 -12.39 8.44 -17.33
CA GLY A 171 -11.95 7.08 -17.62
C GLY A 171 -10.98 6.47 -16.60
N TRP A 172 -10.52 7.25 -15.62
CA TRP A 172 -9.64 6.81 -14.54
C TRP A 172 -10.31 6.93 -13.16
N ALA A 173 -9.72 6.26 -12.18
CA ALA A 173 -10.14 6.30 -10.79
C ALA A 173 -8.97 6.62 -9.84
N VAL A 174 -9.28 7.38 -8.79
CA VAL A 174 -8.39 7.62 -7.65
C VAL A 174 -8.86 6.74 -6.48
N ALA A 175 -7.96 5.95 -5.92
CA ALA A 175 -8.25 5.16 -4.72
C ALA A 175 -7.95 5.97 -3.45
N ILE A 176 -8.89 5.98 -2.52
CA ILE A 176 -8.82 6.74 -1.27
C ILE A 176 -8.74 5.73 -0.13
N LEU A 177 -7.55 5.56 0.46
CA LEU A 177 -7.31 4.71 1.63
C LEU A 177 -7.40 5.60 2.87
N ASP A 178 -8.56 5.64 3.49
CA ASP A 178 -8.87 6.66 4.50
C ASP A 178 -9.98 6.18 5.46
N THR A 179 -10.59 7.08 6.23
CA THR A 179 -11.73 6.83 7.14
C THR A 179 -13.04 6.48 6.44
N GLY A 180 -12.99 6.19 5.12
CA GLY A 180 -14.12 5.85 4.26
C GLY A 180 -14.73 7.04 3.51
N VAL A 181 -15.54 6.77 2.49
CA VAL A 181 -16.12 7.77 1.58
C VAL A 181 -17.65 7.67 1.56
N ASP A 182 -18.34 8.75 1.91
CA ASP A 182 -19.79 8.84 1.77
C ASP A 182 -20.18 8.95 0.28
N LYS A 183 -20.41 7.81 -0.35
CA LYS A 183 -20.90 7.73 -1.74
C LYS A 183 -22.32 8.28 -1.94
N THR A 184 -23.06 8.57 -0.87
CA THR A 184 -24.40 9.18 -0.91
C THR A 184 -24.36 10.71 -0.83
N HIS A 185 -23.22 11.28 -0.40
CA HIS A 185 -23.01 12.72 -0.40
C HIS A 185 -23.19 13.28 -1.83
N PRO A 186 -23.94 14.40 -2.04
CA PRO A 186 -24.23 14.90 -3.38
C PRO A 186 -23.00 15.17 -4.27
N PHE A 187 -21.87 15.54 -3.65
CA PHE A 187 -20.59 15.79 -4.34
C PHE A 187 -19.90 14.52 -4.84
N MET A 188 -20.32 13.34 -4.35
CA MET A 188 -19.84 11.99 -4.70
C MET A 188 -20.83 11.20 -5.58
N SER A 189 -21.94 11.81 -6.01
CA SER A 189 -23.00 11.11 -6.73
C SER A 189 -22.48 10.44 -8.00
N GLY A 190 -22.60 9.11 -8.08
CA GLY A 190 -22.09 8.30 -9.20
C GLY A 190 -20.56 8.18 -9.29
N LYS A 191 -19.80 8.69 -8.30
CA LYS A 191 -18.33 8.68 -8.34
C LYS A 191 -17.69 7.38 -7.89
N VAL A 192 -18.22 6.75 -6.85
CA VAL A 192 -17.62 5.55 -6.24
C VAL A 192 -17.95 4.31 -7.07
N ILE A 193 -16.94 3.73 -7.72
CA ILE A 193 -17.09 2.57 -8.62
C ILE A 193 -16.69 1.23 -8.00
N ALA A 194 -15.90 1.26 -6.93
CA ALA A 194 -15.48 0.09 -6.17
C ALA A 194 -15.25 0.47 -4.71
N GLU A 195 -15.38 -0.51 -3.82
CA GLU A 195 -15.26 -0.35 -2.38
C GLU A 195 -14.46 -1.51 -1.79
N ALA A 196 -13.69 -1.25 -0.73
CA ALA A 196 -13.02 -2.30 0.03
C ALA A 196 -12.86 -1.93 1.52
N CYS A 197 -12.78 -2.95 2.38
CA CYS A 197 -12.58 -2.80 3.83
C CYS A 197 -11.31 -3.51 4.29
N PHE A 198 -10.41 -2.79 4.95
CA PHE A 198 -9.25 -3.34 5.68
C PHE A 198 -9.24 -2.93 7.16
N SER A 199 -10.28 -2.23 7.65
CA SER A 199 -10.55 -2.03 9.08
C SER A 199 -10.50 -3.36 9.85
N SER A 200 -9.68 -3.46 10.90
CA SER A 200 -9.44 -4.70 11.64
C SER A 200 -9.80 -4.62 13.13
N THR A 201 -10.26 -5.76 13.65
CA THR A 201 -10.42 -6.00 15.09
C THR A 201 -9.19 -6.75 15.57
N GLY A 202 -8.58 -6.29 16.66
CA GLY A 202 -7.34 -6.85 17.21
C GLY A 202 -6.43 -5.79 17.83
N GLY A 203 -5.51 -6.20 18.72
CA GLY A 203 -4.55 -5.28 19.36
C GLY A 203 -5.15 -4.08 20.10
N GLY A 204 -6.41 -4.18 20.55
CA GLY A 204 -7.14 -3.07 21.17
C GLY A 204 -8.00 -2.24 20.22
N SER A 205 -8.10 -2.61 18.94
CA SER A 205 -9.02 -1.98 17.97
C SER A 205 -10.26 -2.83 17.67
N THR A 206 -11.31 -2.17 17.18
CA THR A 206 -12.53 -2.77 16.63
C THR A 206 -12.77 -2.28 15.20
N ALA A 207 -13.05 -3.20 14.27
CA ALA A 207 -13.33 -2.86 12.88
C ALA A 207 -14.66 -2.11 12.69
N PHE A 208 -14.70 -1.14 11.77
CA PHE A 208 -15.93 -0.47 11.32
C PHE A 208 -16.69 -1.26 10.24
N CYS A 209 -16.05 -2.23 9.61
CA CYS A 209 -16.61 -3.00 8.50
C CYS A 209 -16.03 -4.44 8.47
N ALA A 210 -16.61 -5.31 7.64
CA ALA A 210 -16.12 -6.68 7.51
C ALA A 210 -14.78 -6.71 6.74
N TYR A 211 -13.69 -7.07 7.43
CA TYR A 211 -12.34 -7.15 6.86
C TYR A 211 -12.29 -7.98 5.57
N GLY A 212 -11.68 -7.43 4.52
CA GLY A 212 -11.57 -8.05 3.20
C GLY A 212 -12.85 -8.01 2.36
N SER A 213 -13.93 -7.36 2.85
CA SER A 213 -15.15 -7.17 2.06
C SER A 213 -14.90 -6.19 0.91
N GLU A 214 -15.40 -6.54 -0.27
CA GLU A 214 -15.51 -5.67 -1.45
C GLU A 214 -16.98 -5.31 -1.77
N ALA A 215 -17.90 -5.60 -0.84
CA ALA A 215 -19.33 -5.35 -1.04
C ALA A 215 -19.65 -3.85 -1.02
N SER A 216 -20.79 -3.47 -1.62
CA SER A 216 -21.34 -2.12 -1.49
C SER A 216 -21.51 -1.75 -0.02
N GLY A 217 -20.89 -0.65 0.40
CA GLY A 217 -20.81 -0.19 1.80
C GLY A 217 -19.53 -0.61 2.54
N ALA A 218 -18.64 -1.40 1.94
CA ALA A 218 -17.36 -1.78 2.57
C ALA A 218 -16.40 -0.59 2.70
N GLY A 219 -16.49 0.41 1.81
CA GLY A 219 -15.70 1.63 1.83
C GLY A 219 -16.41 2.81 2.49
N ALA A 220 -17.53 2.57 3.18
CA ALA A 220 -18.31 3.61 3.83
C ALA A 220 -17.53 4.32 4.96
N PRO A 221 -17.88 5.58 5.29
CA PRO A 221 -17.30 6.30 6.42
C PRO A 221 -17.42 5.52 7.72
N CYS A 222 -16.45 5.69 8.62
CA CYS A 222 -16.62 5.20 9.97
C CYS A 222 -17.79 5.90 10.70
N ASN A 223 -18.33 5.26 11.73
CA ASN A 223 -19.43 5.80 12.52
C ASN A 223 -18.97 6.04 13.95
N LEU A 224 -18.25 7.15 14.17
CA LEU A 224 -17.68 7.51 15.45
C LEU A 224 -17.78 9.04 15.68
N ALA A 225 -18.71 9.44 16.55
CA ALA A 225 -18.95 10.83 16.90
C ALA A 225 -17.72 11.47 17.56
N GLY A 226 -17.45 12.74 17.25
CA GLY A 226 -16.28 13.47 17.77
C GLY A 226 -14.95 13.14 17.08
N THR A 227 -14.97 12.36 15.99
CA THR A 227 -13.76 11.96 15.26
C THR A 227 -13.87 12.24 13.76
N ASP A 228 -12.74 12.21 13.07
CA ASP A 228 -12.57 12.56 11.65
C ASP A 228 -13.09 11.49 10.66
N CYS A 229 -14.24 10.88 10.95
CA CYS A 229 -14.90 9.95 10.01
C CYS A 229 -15.37 10.61 8.70
N ALA A 230 -15.45 11.94 8.64
CA ALA A 230 -15.69 12.68 7.40
C ALA A 230 -14.43 12.86 6.53
N HIS A 231 -13.24 12.56 7.05
CA HIS A 231 -11.95 12.88 6.43
C HIS A 231 -11.78 12.24 5.04
N GLY A 232 -12.01 10.92 4.90
CA GLY A 232 -11.94 10.25 3.59
C GLY A 232 -12.92 10.80 2.56
N THR A 233 -14.09 11.28 3.01
CA THR A 233 -15.08 11.93 2.13
C THR A 233 -14.61 13.31 1.68
N HIS A 234 -13.98 14.08 2.57
CA HIS A 234 -13.37 15.37 2.26
C HIS A 234 -12.20 15.23 1.28
N VAL A 235 -11.32 14.24 1.51
CA VAL A 235 -10.19 13.88 0.63
C VAL A 235 -10.69 13.41 -0.76
N ALA A 236 -11.71 12.55 -0.82
CA ALA A 236 -12.35 12.17 -2.08
C ALA A 236 -12.97 13.38 -2.82
N GLY A 237 -13.53 14.34 -2.06
CA GLY A 237 -14.03 15.63 -2.55
C GLY A 237 -12.95 16.45 -3.25
N ILE A 238 -11.80 16.61 -2.60
CA ILE A 238 -10.61 17.26 -3.16
C ILE A 238 -10.14 16.53 -4.43
N ALA A 239 -10.08 15.19 -4.39
CA ALA A 239 -9.57 14.39 -5.50
C ALA A 239 -10.46 14.45 -6.75
N ALA A 240 -11.76 14.14 -6.64
CA ALA A 240 -12.63 13.95 -7.81
C ALA A 240 -14.09 14.40 -7.62
N GLY A 241 -14.42 15.14 -6.55
CA GLY A 241 -15.79 15.60 -6.29
C GLY A 241 -16.37 16.44 -7.43
N ASN A 242 -17.67 16.33 -7.66
CA ASN A 242 -18.37 17.09 -8.71
C ASN A 242 -19.86 17.25 -8.35
N ASN A 243 -20.35 18.49 -8.33
CA ASN A 243 -21.79 18.81 -8.22
C ASN A 243 -22.27 19.78 -9.31
N GLY A 244 -21.46 19.98 -10.37
CA GLY A 244 -21.74 20.91 -11.47
C GLY A 244 -21.38 22.38 -11.22
N SER A 245 -20.99 22.79 -10.00
CA SER A 245 -20.58 24.17 -9.69
C SER A 245 -19.29 24.27 -8.87
N LEU A 246 -19.05 23.29 -7.99
CA LEU A 246 -17.78 23.02 -7.33
C LEU A 246 -17.19 21.73 -7.93
N PHE A 247 -15.85 21.61 -7.92
CA PHE A 247 -15.14 20.47 -8.48
C PHE A 247 -13.85 20.17 -7.69
N GLY A 248 -13.52 18.88 -7.56
CA GLY A 248 -12.19 18.41 -7.20
C GLY A 248 -11.23 18.40 -8.39
N VAL A 249 -9.94 18.13 -8.14
CA VAL A 249 -8.84 18.23 -9.12
C VAL A 249 -9.09 17.38 -10.37
N ALA A 250 -9.49 16.12 -10.21
CA ALA A 250 -9.85 15.21 -11.28
C ALA A 250 -11.38 15.10 -11.42
N LYS A 251 -12.03 16.23 -11.76
CA LYS A 251 -13.49 16.43 -11.71
C LYS A 251 -14.36 15.40 -12.46
N ASP A 252 -13.80 14.63 -13.39
CA ASP A 252 -14.51 13.57 -14.15
C ASP A 252 -13.96 12.15 -13.86
N ALA A 253 -12.97 12.01 -12.97
CA ALA A 253 -12.52 10.72 -12.47
C ALA A 253 -13.55 10.06 -11.55
N SER A 254 -13.40 8.75 -11.38
CA SER A 254 -14.10 7.94 -10.38
C SER A 254 -13.30 7.82 -9.07
N ILE A 255 -13.93 7.29 -8.04
CA ILE A 255 -13.34 6.99 -6.73
C ILE A 255 -13.38 5.48 -6.47
N ILE A 256 -12.31 4.95 -5.88
CA ILE A 256 -12.30 3.64 -5.22
C ILE A 256 -12.18 3.90 -3.73
N ALA A 257 -13.22 3.57 -2.95
CA ALA A 257 -13.27 3.91 -1.53
C ALA A 257 -12.75 2.75 -0.67
N ILE A 258 -11.67 2.97 0.09
CA ILE A 258 -11.04 1.92 0.89
C ILE A 258 -10.98 2.36 2.36
N GLN A 259 -11.73 1.66 3.22
CA GLN A 259 -11.76 1.90 4.65
C GLN A 259 -10.57 1.20 5.33
N VAL A 260 -9.60 1.97 5.83
CA VAL A 260 -8.38 1.45 6.48
C VAL A 260 -8.25 1.83 7.95
N PHE A 261 -9.21 2.56 8.51
CA PHE A 261 -9.22 2.96 9.92
C PHE A 261 -10.02 1.99 10.78
N SER A 262 -9.69 1.91 12.06
CA SER A 262 -10.37 1.08 13.06
C SER A 262 -10.63 1.91 14.32
N ARG A 263 -11.66 1.57 15.10
CA ARG A 263 -11.98 2.22 16.37
C ARG A 263 -11.00 1.80 17.44
N PHE A 264 -10.53 2.75 18.25
CA PHE A 264 -9.77 2.50 19.47
C PHE A 264 -10.48 3.17 20.65
N ASP A 265 -10.58 2.44 21.77
CA ASP A 265 -11.28 2.87 22.98
C ASP A 265 -10.33 3.17 24.16
N SER A 266 -9.02 3.10 23.93
CA SER A 266 -8.00 3.30 24.97
C SER A 266 -7.23 4.61 24.77
N GLU A 267 -7.10 5.38 25.84
CA GLU A 267 -6.25 6.58 25.91
C GLU A 267 -4.77 6.29 25.62
N ALA A 268 -4.32 5.04 25.77
CA ALA A 268 -2.96 4.63 25.39
C ALA A 268 -2.71 4.75 23.88
N TYR A 269 -3.76 4.69 23.06
CA TYR A 269 -3.70 4.92 21.62
C TYR A 269 -4.19 6.32 21.22
N CYS A 270 -5.27 6.79 21.84
CA CYS A 270 -5.91 8.04 21.45
C CYS A 270 -5.26 9.30 22.06
N GLY A 271 -4.60 9.17 23.21
CA GLY A 271 -4.28 10.29 24.09
C GLY A 271 -5.28 10.42 25.24
N VAL A 272 -4.86 11.10 26.31
CA VAL A 272 -5.65 11.32 27.52
C VAL A 272 -6.83 12.23 27.22
N GLY A 273 -8.06 11.76 27.49
CA GLY A 273 -9.31 12.47 27.19
C GLY A 273 -9.79 12.37 25.74
N GLU A 274 -9.02 11.75 24.83
CA GLU A 274 -9.29 11.71 23.38
C GLU A 274 -9.89 10.37 22.90
N ALA A 275 -10.17 9.44 23.82
CA ALA A 275 -10.83 8.18 23.52
C ALA A 275 -12.37 8.34 23.51
N PRO A 276 -13.10 7.74 22.55
CA PRO A 276 -12.61 6.87 21.47
C PRO A 276 -12.13 7.63 20.24
N CYS A 277 -11.13 7.09 19.56
CA CYS A 277 -10.55 7.64 18.33
C CYS A 277 -10.57 6.64 17.16
N ALA A 278 -10.27 7.12 15.95
CA ALA A 278 -10.05 6.28 14.78
C ALA A 278 -8.60 6.38 14.33
N LEU A 279 -7.89 5.25 14.27
CA LEU A 279 -6.51 5.17 13.76
C LEU A 279 -6.39 4.02 12.73
N SER A 280 -5.37 4.04 11.89
CA SER A 280 -5.13 3.04 10.85
C SER A 280 -3.86 2.25 11.12
N TRP A 281 -3.96 0.92 11.22
CA TRP A 281 -2.81 0.02 11.37
C TRP A 281 -1.93 0.02 10.11
N THR A 282 -0.61 -0.08 10.30
CA THR A 282 0.34 -0.10 9.17
C THR A 282 0.13 -1.32 8.28
N TYR A 283 -0.18 -2.49 8.86
CA TYR A 283 -0.49 -3.69 8.07
C TYR A 283 -1.76 -3.53 7.21
N ASP A 284 -2.79 -2.87 7.73
CA ASP A 284 -4.07 -2.74 7.03
C ASP A 284 -3.96 -1.82 5.80
N GLN A 285 -3.11 -0.78 5.88
CA GLN A 285 -2.71 0.04 4.74
C GLN A 285 -1.91 -0.78 3.71
N LEU A 286 -0.92 -1.55 4.17
CA LEU A 286 -0.08 -2.37 3.30
C LEU A 286 -0.90 -3.42 2.52
N HIS A 287 -1.90 -4.01 3.18
CA HIS A 287 -2.82 -4.97 2.56
C HIS A 287 -3.82 -4.30 1.60
N ALA A 288 -4.29 -3.09 1.93
CA ALA A 288 -5.10 -2.28 1.02
C ALA A 288 -4.34 -1.87 -0.26
N LEU A 289 -3.05 -1.51 -0.15
CA LEU A 289 -2.17 -1.24 -1.27
C LEU A 289 -1.90 -2.48 -2.13
N GLU A 290 -1.68 -3.65 -1.50
CA GLU A 290 -1.60 -4.92 -2.24
C GLU A 290 -2.91 -5.24 -2.96
N TRP A 291 -4.06 -5.01 -2.32
CA TRP A 291 -5.36 -5.23 -2.94
C TRP A 291 -5.54 -4.37 -4.20
N LEU A 292 -5.17 -3.08 -4.16
CA LEU A 292 -5.16 -2.23 -5.35
C LEU A 292 -4.24 -2.79 -6.44
N TYR A 293 -3.05 -3.25 -6.07
CA TYR A 293 -2.14 -3.91 -7.01
C TYR A 293 -2.80 -5.14 -7.65
N LEU A 294 -3.51 -5.97 -6.88
CA LEU A 294 -4.21 -7.14 -7.39
C LEU A 294 -5.43 -6.77 -8.27
N LYS A 295 -6.01 -5.58 -8.12
CA LYS A 295 -7.17 -5.10 -8.90
C LYS A 295 -6.80 -4.27 -10.14
N ARG A 296 -5.54 -3.86 -10.32
CA ARG A 296 -5.10 -2.98 -11.43
C ARG A 296 -5.40 -3.49 -12.85
N GLU A 297 -5.59 -4.80 -13.04
CA GLU A 297 -5.98 -5.36 -14.34
C GLU A 297 -7.50 -5.28 -14.62
N VAL A 298 -8.32 -4.92 -13.62
CA VAL A 298 -9.79 -4.85 -13.71
C VAL A 298 -10.41 -3.52 -13.26
N LEU A 299 -9.66 -2.68 -12.53
CA LEU A 299 -10.04 -1.32 -12.17
C LEU A 299 -9.12 -0.30 -12.85
N PRO A 300 -9.63 0.84 -13.34
CA PRO A 300 -8.83 1.86 -14.02
C PRO A 300 -8.11 2.76 -13.01
N ILE A 301 -7.21 2.18 -12.21
CA ILE A 301 -6.51 2.90 -11.14
C ILE A 301 -5.43 3.81 -11.75
N ALA A 302 -5.52 5.13 -11.51
CA ALA A 302 -4.46 6.08 -11.87
C ALA A 302 -3.61 6.47 -10.66
N ALA A 303 -4.22 6.57 -9.49
CA ALA A 303 -3.54 6.94 -8.25
C ALA A 303 -4.17 6.26 -7.03
N ALA A 304 -3.37 6.05 -5.98
CA ALA A 304 -3.82 5.83 -4.62
C ALA A 304 -3.45 7.05 -3.77
N ASN A 305 -4.31 7.46 -2.84
CA ASN A 305 -4.06 8.55 -1.92
C ASN A 305 -4.18 8.04 -0.48
N LEU A 306 -3.15 8.36 0.32
CA LEU A 306 -3.04 8.00 1.73
C LEU A 306 -2.86 9.28 2.55
N SER A 307 -3.97 9.94 2.89
CA SER A 307 -3.97 11.13 3.74
C SER A 307 -3.94 10.72 5.22
N LEU A 308 -2.92 9.94 5.59
CA LEU A 308 -2.71 9.36 6.91
C LEU A 308 -1.20 9.25 7.19
N GLY A 309 -0.82 9.20 8.46
CA GLY A 309 0.59 9.11 8.83
C GLY A 309 0.89 9.63 10.23
N GLY A 310 2.11 9.38 10.70
CA GLY A 310 2.54 9.79 12.03
C GLY A 310 4.06 9.83 12.15
N GLY A 311 4.53 10.49 13.22
CA GLY A 311 5.96 10.71 13.45
C GLY A 311 6.55 11.86 12.63
N SER A 312 7.83 12.12 12.87
CA SER A 312 8.65 13.10 12.14
C SER A 312 10.05 12.52 11.98
N TYR A 313 10.58 12.54 10.75
CA TYR A 313 11.84 11.90 10.41
C TYR A 313 12.84 12.92 9.86
N THR A 314 14.06 12.92 10.39
CA THR A 314 15.17 13.79 9.96
C THR A 314 16.07 13.15 8.89
N SER A 315 15.78 11.91 8.51
CA SER A 315 16.48 11.12 7.50
C SER A 315 15.56 10.03 6.94
N ALA A 316 15.93 9.42 5.81
CA ALA A 316 15.15 8.33 5.21
C ALA A 316 15.04 7.13 6.16
N CYS A 317 13.83 6.59 6.32
CA CYS A 317 13.52 5.53 7.28
C CYS A 317 13.52 4.12 6.68
N ASP A 318 13.98 3.97 5.42
CA ASP A 318 14.01 2.73 4.63
C ASP A 318 14.78 1.56 5.29
N ALA A 319 15.65 1.85 6.27
CA ALA A 319 16.34 0.85 7.07
C ALA A 319 15.43 0.11 8.07
N ASN A 320 14.22 0.62 8.35
CA ASN A 320 13.21 -0.10 9.12
C ASN A 320 12.45 -1.08 8.21
N PRO A 321 12.43 -2.39 8.50
CA PRO A 321 11.80 -3.40 7.64
C PRO A 321 10.34 -3.10 7.26
N ILE A 322 9.56 -2.47 8.16
CA ILE A 322 8.15 -2.15 7.90
C ILE A 322 7.99 -1.09 6.79
N TYR A 323 8.87 -0.08 6.78
CA TYR A 323 8.87 0.97 5.76
C TYR A 323 9.50 0.47 4.46
N ALA A 324 10.45 -0.46 4.52
CA ALA A 324 10.98 -1.13 3.34
C ALA A 324 9.89 -1.94 2.58
N ASP A 325 9.03 -2.67 3.28
CA ASP A 325 7.89 -3.35 2.64
C ASP A 325 6.85 -2.37 2.07
N TYR A 326 6.56 -1.29 2.79
CA TYR A 326 5.65 -0.22 2.35
C TYR A 326 6.16 0.46 1.08
N ALA A 327 7.41 0.94 1.09
CA ALA A 327 8.09 1.55 -0.05
C ALA A 327 8.19 0.59 -1.24
N ALA A 328 8.37 -0.71 -0.99
CA ALA A 328 8.44 -1.70 -2.05
C ALA A 328 7.06 -2.04 -2.66
N VAL A 329 5.95 -1.95 -1.91
CA VAL A 329 4.59 -2.03 -2.49
C VAL A 329 4.28 -0.77 -3.30
N VAL A 330 4.62 0.42 -2.78
CA VAL A 330 4.53 1.70 -3.51
C VAL A 330 5.32 1.66 -4.82
N ALA A 331 6.59 1.24 -4.79
CA ALA A 331 7.41 1.12 -6.01
C ALA A 331 6.84 0.11 -7.02
N GLN A 332 6.17 -0.95 -6.54
CA GLN A 332 5.52 -1.96 -7.38
C GLN A 332 4.22 -1.45 -8.02
N LEU A 333 3.48 -0.54 -7.35
CA LEU A 333 2.36 0.21 -7.94
C LEU A 333 2.87 1.20 -8.99
N ALA A 334 3.93 1.95 -8.69
CA ALA A 334 4.54 2.92 -9.59
C ALA A 334 5.15 2.28 -10.86
N ASP A 335 5.79 1.10 -10.74
CA ASP A 335 6.27 0.32 -11.89
C ASP A 335 5.15 -0.02 -12.90
N ASP A 336 3.92 -0.27 -12.39
CA ASP A 336 2.73 -0.58 -13.18
C ASP A 336 1.85 0.68 -13.46
N GLY A 337 2.40 1.89 -13.25
CA GLY A 337 1.81 3.17 -13.67
C GLY A 337 0.81 3.81 -12.69
N ILE A 338 0.67 3.29 -11.47
CA ILE A 338 -0.20 3.86 -10.44
C ILE A 338 0.61 4.81 -9.56
N ALA A 339 0.21 6.09 -9.51
CA ALA A 339 0.80 7.07 -8.59
C ALA A 339 0.36 6.81 -7.13
N THR A 340 1.18 7.21 -6.16
CA THR A 340 0.95 7.02 -4.71
C THR A 340 1.54 8.17 -3.93
#